data_AF-A0A7C5CRP5-F1
#
_entry.id   AF-A0A7C5CRP5-F1
#
_cell.length_a   1.000
_cell.length_b   1.000
_cell.length_c   1.000
_cell.angle_alpha   90.00
_cell.angle_beta   90.00
_cell.angle_gamma   90.00
#
_symmetry.space_group_name_H-M   'P 1'
#
loop_
_entity.id
_entity.type
_entity.pdbx_description
1 polymer ?
#
loop_
_entity_poly.entity_id
_entity_poly.type
_entity_poly.pdbx_seq_one_letter_code
_entity_poly.pdbx_strand_id
1 'polypeptide(L)'
;MQLANEDNLRINVLLAQKPYAIRINESTMTLYALTARGDATIQLNPTAKDEQYLRWVRELLSMKVTGSPGGYPVFMKRWTRMGHTHNTLAHMLLLGEPEAIVAVAYAPKITHEIARRAWWAYPTTDIARHLLEHEAVVAGELGKELAEYLLEFLPFEERQLDIVDSVRLCLQGDLVDETTRLGLWKRAKRKNPYYVGFMHGDPQLIPDAKTANEHYTALQTLCVSLEDNPYAAQLLQALSQTGQKWLETLKQALNKPVDQDV
;
A
#
# COMPACT_ATOMS: atom_id res chain seq x y z
N MET A 1 16.76 -21.52 25.57
CA MET A 1 15.91 -21.47 24.37
C MET A 1 15.38 -22.89 24.14
N GLN A 2 14.13 -23.16 24.49
CA GLN A 2 13.53 -24.50 24.38
C GLN A 2 12.55 -24.53 23.21
N LEU A 3 13.04 -24.30 21.99
CA LEU A 3 12.29 -24.77 20.82
C LEU A 3 12.38 -26.29 20.77
N ALA A 4 11.37 -26.96 20.22
CA ALA A 4 11.48 -28.37 19.92
C ALA A 4 12.71 -28.61 19.02
N ASN A 5 13.48 -29.66 19.30
CA ASN A 5 14.71 -29.95 18.54
C ASN A 5 14.43 -30.08 17.04
N GLU A 6 13.29 -30.69 16.71
CA GLU A 6 12.82 -30.84 15.33
C GLU A 6 12.53 -29.49 14.67
N ASP A 7 11.76 -28.61 15.33
CA ASP A 7 11.45 -27.28 14.79
C ASP A 7 12.72 -26.43 14.64
N ASN A 8 13.62 -26.47 15.61
CA ASN A 8 14.89 -25.76 15.54
C ASN A 8 15.72 -26.24 14.33
N LEU A 9 15.80 -27.55 14.09
CA LEU A 9 16.49 -28.10 12.92
C LEU A 9 15.81 -27.65 11.62
N ARG A 10 14.50 -27.81 11.51
CA ARG A 10 13.72 -27.47 10.31
C ARG A 10 13.83 -25.99 9.96
N ILE A 11 13.73 -25.10 10.95
CA ILE A 11 13.87 -23.65 10.76
C ILE A 11 15.30 -23.30 10.31
N ASN A 12 16.34 -23.89 10.91
CA ASN A 12 17.72 -23.64 10.49
C ASN A 12 17.99 -24.13 9.05
N VAL A 13 17.45 -25.30 8.68
CA VAL A 13 17.54 -25.82 7.31
C VAL A 13 16.82 -24.91 6.33
N LEU A 14 15.64 -24.41 6.69
CA LEU A 14 14.90 -23.45 5.89
C LEU A 14 15.72 -22.16 5.68
N LEU A 15 16.27 -21.59 6.74
CA LEU A 15 17.08 -20.36 6.64
C LEU A 15 18.34 -20.55 5.78
N ALA A 16 18.93 -21.74 5.77
CA ALA A 16 20.06 -22.06 4.90
C ALA A 16 19.70 -22.01 3.40
N GLN A 17 18.42 -22.18 3.05
CA GLN A 17 17.90 -22.04 1.68
C GLN A 17 17.71 -20.57 1.26
N LYS A 18 18.01 -19.61 2.14
CA LYS A 18 17.88 -18.16 1.91
C LYS A 18 16.46 -17.78 1.43
N PRO A 19 15.44 -17.97 2.27
CA PRO A 19 14.08 -17.54 1.95
C PRO A 19 14.04 -16.03 1.68
N TYR A 20 13.04 -15.59 0.93
CA TYR A 20 12.78 -14.20 0.58
C TYR A 20 11.87 -13.49 1.57
N ALA A 21 10.93 -14.21 2.17
CA ALA A 21 10.02 -13.71 3.20
C ALA A 21 9.53 -14.87 4.08
N ILE A 22 9.16 -14.57 5.32
CA ILE A 22 8.61 -15.51 6.29
C ILE A 22 7.35 -14.90 6.89
N ARG A 23 6.27 -15.68 6.95
CA ARG A 23 5.04 -15.34 7.69
C ARG A 23 4.66 -16.48 8.61
N ILE A 24 4.08 -16.17 9.76
CA ILE A 24 3.66 -17.17 10.74
C ILE A 24 2.15 -17.03 10.94
N ASN A 25 1.43 -18.14 10.75
CA ASN A 25 0.05 -18.24 11.20
C ASN A 25 0.06 -18.69 12.66
N GLU A 26 -0.23 -17.75 13.56
CA GLU A 26 -0.21 -17.99 15.00
C GLU A 26 -1.31 -18.96 15.44
N SER A 27 -2.48 -18.92 14.81
CA SER A 27 -3.62 -19.77 15.17
C SER A 27 -3.40 -21.24 14.81
N THR A 28 -2.76 -21.51 13.66
CA THR A 28 -2.47 -22.88 13.22
C THR A 28 -1.08 -23.35 13.60
N MET A 29 -0.27 -22.49 14.23
CA MET A 29 1.14 -22.77 14.54
C MET A 29 1.93 -23.21 13.31
N THR A 30 1.79 -22.46 12.21
CA THR A 30 2.42 -22.81 10.93
C THR A 30 3.31 -21.68 10.44
N LEU A 31 4.58 -21.97 10.20
CA LEU A 31 5.52 -21.06 9.56
C LEU A 31 5.53 -21.33 8.06
N TYR A 32 5.33 -20.26 7.28
CA TYR A 32 5.44 -20.27 5.82
C TYR A 32 6.64 -19.44 5.42
N ALA A 33 7.34 -19.89 4.39
CA ALA A 33 8.47 -19.17 3.82
C ALA A 33 8.45 -19.19 2.31
N LEU A 34 8.61 -18.02 1.72
CA LEU A 34 8.74 -17.84 0.28
C LEU A 34 10.20 -18.11 -0.10
N THR A 35 10.45 -19.07 -0.97
CA THR A 35 11.81 -19.40 -1.44
C THR A 35 11.92 -19.29 -2.96
N ALA A 36 13.14 -19.39 -3.50
CA ALA A 36 13.37 -19.44 -4.94
C ALA A 36 12.70 -20.64 -5.64
N ARG A 37 12.38 -21.71 -4.90
CA ARG A 37 11.77 -22.94 -5.43
C ARG A 37 10.26 -23.03 -5.17
N GLY A 38 9.68 -21.98 -4.58
CA GLY A 38 8.28 -21.93 -4.16
C GLY A 38 8.12 -21.84 -2.64
N ASP A 39 6.92 -22.14 -2.16
CA ASP A 39 6.56 -22.00 -0.75
C ASP A 39 7.02 -23.21 0.07
N ALA A 40 7.66 -22.95 1.20
CA ALA A 40 8.03 -23.94 2.20
C ALA A 40 7.17 -23.76 3.45
N THR A 41 6.71 -24.87 4.03
CA THR A 41 5.82 -24.88 5.18
C THR A 41 6.41 -25.72 6.31
N ILE A 42 6.39 -25.19 7.53
CA ILE A 42 6.80 -25.89 8.74
C ILE A 42 5.63 -25.82 9.73
N GLN A 43 5.06 -26.98 10.05
CA GLN A 43 4.16 -27.10 11.19
C GLN A 43 5.01 -27.07 12.47
N LEU A 44 4.74 -26.11 13.34
CA LEU A 44 5.41 -25.94 14.62
C LEU A 44 4.79 -26.87 15.67
N ASN A 45 5.63 -27.36 16.56
CA ASN A 45 5.29 -28.29 17.63
C ASN A 45 5.60 -27.61 18.98
N PRO A 46 4.71 -26.72 19.46
CA PRO A 46 4.97 -25.93 20.65
C PRO A 46 5.17 -26.83 21.88
N THR A 47 6.29 -26.64 22.57
CA THR A 47 6.61 -27.33 23.83
C THR A 47 6.26 -26.50 25.08
N ALA A 48 5.75 -25.29 24.85
CA ALA A 48 5.37 -24.30 25.87
C ALA A 48 4.08 -23.59 25.40
N LYS A 49 3.63 -22.59 26.16
CA LYS A 49 2.51 -21.75 25.73
C LYS A 49 2.81 -21.12 24.36
N ASP A 50 1.79 -21.10 23.53
CA ASP A 50 1.82 -20.64 22.14
C ASP A 50 2.55 -19.30 21.96
N GLU A 51 2.15 -18.26 22.69
CA GLU A 51 2.77 -16.93 22.65
C GLU A 51 4.28 -16.97 22.97
N GLN A 52 4.65 -17.76 23.99
CA GLN A 52 6.04 -17.91 24.40
C GLN A 52 6.85 -18.66 23.36
N TYR A 53 6.25 -19.69 22.75
CA TYR A 53 6.89 -20.48 21.70
C TYR A 53 7.14 -19.64 20.45
N LEU A 54 6.12 -18.90 19.99
CA LEU A 54 6.22 -17.98 18.87
C LEU A 54 7.29 -16.92 19.10
N ARG A 55 7.35 -16.35 20.32
CA ARG A 55 8.42 -15.42 20.69
C ARG A 55 9.81 -16.05 20.53
N TRP A 56 10.01 -17.30 20.94
CA TRP A 56 11.30 -17.98 20.73
C TRP A 56 11.60 -18.26 19.25
N VAL A 57 10.59 -18.56 18.44
CA VAL A 57 10.74 -18.68 16.98
C VAL A 57 11.21 -17.35 16.39
N ARG A 58 10.57 -16.23 16.76
CA ARG A 58 10.94 -14.88 16.30
C ARG A 58 12.32 -14.45 16.78
N GLU A 59 12.69 -14.81 18.01
CA GLU A 59 14.05 -14.62 18.52
C GLU A 59 15.08 -15.41 17.69
N LEU A 60 14.79 -16.66 17.30
CA LEU A 60 15.65 -17.46 16.41
C LEU A 60 15.82 -16.78 15.05
N LEU A 61 14.70 -16.42 14.41
CA LEU A 61 14.69 -15.77 13.09
C LEU A 61 15.50 -14.47 13.14
N SER A 62 15.23 -13.61 14.12
CA SER A 62 15.92 -12.35 14.30
C SER A 62 17.43 -12.54 14.53
N MET A 63 17.85 -13.49 15.37
CA MET A 63 19.27 -13.78 15.59
C MET A 63 19.96 -14.22 14.30
N LYS A 64 19.32 -15.08 13.50
CA LYS A 64 19.90 -15.62 12.27
C LYS A 64 19.99 -14.59 11.15
N VAL A 65 18.98 -13.74 11.03
CA VAL A 65 18.91 -12.71 9.99
C VAL A 65 19.84 -11.54 10.31
N THR A 66 19.94 -11.13 11.57
CA THR A 66 20.63 -9.90 11.97
C THR A 66 22.05 -10.13 12.49
N GLY A 67 22.39 -11.36 12.87
CA GLY A 67 23.68 -11.70 13.49
C GLY A 67 23.92 -11.03 14.85
N SER A 68 22.93 -10.30 15.40
CA SER A 68 23.06 -9.55 16.64
C SER A 68 22.46 -10.34 17.81
N PRO A 69 23.20 -10.51 18.93
CA PRO A 69 22.74 -11.29 20.09
C PRO A 69 21.54 -10.67 20.83
N GLY A 70 21.14 -9.44 20.47
CA GLY A 70 20.03 -8.74 21.10
C GLY A 70 18.62 -9.20 20.69
N GLY A 71 18.50 -10.01 19.63
CA GLY A 71 17.24 -10.59 19.16
C GLY A 71 16.09 -9.60 18.90
N TYR A 72 14.90 -10.15 18.72
CA TYR A 72 13.64 -9.40 18.75
C TYR A 72 13.28 -9.03 20.20
N PRO A 73 12.75 -7.83 20.50
CA PRO A 73 12.37 -6.72 19.60
C PRO A 73 13.46 -5.65 19.40
N VAL A 74 14.70 -5.90 19.87
CA VAL A 74 15.78 -4.90 19.87
C VAL A 74 16.16 -4.45 18.45
N PHE A 75 16.09 -5.37 17.48
CA PHE A 75 16.34 -5.04 16.07
C PHE A 75 15.39 -3.95 15.53
N MET A 76 14.09 -4.06 15.85
CA MET A 76 13.08 -3.12 15.38
C MET A 76 13.31 -1.71 15.96
N LYS A 77 13.70 -1.62 17.24
CA LYS A 77 14.06 -0.35 17.90
C LYS A 77 15.35 0.28 17.35
N ARG A 78 16.27 -0.53 16.80
CA ARG A 78 17.50 -0.01 16.17
C ARG A 78 17.24 0.46 14.75
N TRP A 79 16.34 -0.19 14.02
CA TRP A 79 15.94 0.23 12.68
C TRP A 79 15.36 1.64 12.66
N THR A 80 14.44 1.96 13.58
CA THR A 80 13.87 3.31 13.70
C THR A 80 14.93 4.39 13.94
N ARG A 81 16.14 4.02 14.36
CA ARG A 81 17.28 4.93 14.59
C ARG A 81 18.33 4.92 13.48
N MET A 82 18.55 3.78 12.82
CA MET A 82 19.63 3.60 11.82
C MET A 82 19.24 3.98 10.40
N GLY A 83 17.95 4.19 10.12
CA GLY A 83 17.47 4.64 8.81
C GLY A 83 17.30 3.52 7.77
N HIS A 84 16.67 3.87 6.66
CA HIS A 84 16.16 2.94 5.64
C HIS A 84 17.21 2.50 4.60
N THR A 85 18.21 1.70 5.00
CA THR A 85 19.14 1.09 4.03
C THR A 85 18.48 -0.09 3.29
N HIS A 86 18.77 -0.27 1.99
CA HIS A 86 18.10 -1.27 1.12
C HIS A 86 18.19 -2.73 1.62
N ASN A 87 19.32 -3.17 2.17
CA ASN A 87 19.46 -4.54 2.69
C ASN A 87 18.62 -4.80 3.94
N THR A 88 18.19 -3.75 4.63
CA THR A 88 17.44 -3.89 5.88
C THR A 88 15.99 -4.26 5.65
N LEU A 89 15.38 -3.83 4.54
CA LEU A 89 14.00 -4.17 4.20
C LEU A 89 13.84 -5.67 3.92
N ALA A 90 14.79 -6.26 3.18
CA ALA A 90 14.79 -7.71 2.94
C ALA A 90 14.91 -8.51 4.24
N HIS A 91 15.72 -8.03 5.20
CA HIS A 91 15.85 -8.66 6.51
C HIS A 91 14.56 -8.56 7.35
N MET A 92 13.83 -7.43 7.27
CA MET A 92 12.55 -7.27 7.98
C MET A 92 11.52 -8.33 7.56
N LEU A 93 11.49 -8.67 6.27
CA LEU A 93 10.58 -9.69 5.72
C LEU A 93 10.86 -11.11 6.23
N LEU A 94 12.00 -11.34 6.86
CA LEU A 94 12.41 -12.66 7.37
C LEU A 94 12.17 -12.82 8.88
N LEU A 95 11.63 -11.79 9.54
CA LEU A 95 11.43 -11.82 10.99
C LEU A 95 10.21 -12.63 11.42
N GLY A 96 9.27 -12.90 10.51
CA GLY A 96 8.00 -13.56 10.84
C GLY A 96 7.07 -12.69 11.69
N GLU A 97 7.25 -11.36 11.63
CA GLU A 97 6.49 -10.37 12.40
C GLU A 97 5.64 -9.50 11.46
N PRO A 98 4.32 -9.42 11.68
CA PRO A 98 3.44 -8.53 10.90
C PRO A 98 3.90 -7.07 10.94
N GLU A 99 4.32 -6.58 12.10
CA GLU A 99 4.76 -5.19 12.27
C GLU A 99 6.02 -4.88 11.45
N ALA A 100 6.88 -5.88 11.22
CA ALA A 100 8.06 -5.70 10.37
C ALA A 100 7.66 -5.55 8.90
N ILE A 101 6.62 -6.26 8.46
CA ILE A 101 6.08 -6.16 7.11
C ILE A 101 5.37 -4.81 6.91
N VAL A 102 4.59 -4.37 7.91
CA VAL A 102 4.03 -3.01 7.94
C VAL A 102 5.12 -1.96 7.81
N ALA A 103 6.20 -2.07 8.60
CA ALA A 103 7.33 -1.14 8.50
C ALA A 103 8.00 -1.13 7.12
N VAL A 104 8.01 -2.27 6.41
CA VAL A 104 8.51 -2.35 5.02
C VAL A 104 7.57 -1.63 4.05
N ALA A 105 6.25 -1.83 4.16
CA ALA A 105 5.28 -1.17 3.29
C ALA A 105 5.31 0.37 3.44
N TYR A 106 5.55 0.85 4.66
CA TYR A 106 5.68 2.27 4.99
C TYR A 106 7.08 2.86 4.71
N ALA A 107 8.03 2.07 4.22
CA ALA A 107 9.36 2.59 3.93
C ALA A 107 9.29 3.61 2.77
N PRO A 108 10.05 4.72 2.81
CA PRO A 108 9.92 5.79 1.80
C PRO A 108 10.21 5.37 0.36
N LYS A 109 11.01 4.32 0.17
CA LYS A 109 11.35 3.75 -1.13
C LYS A 109 11.45 2.25 -1.02
N ILE A 110 10.69 1.55 -1.85
CA ILE A 110 10.77 0.09 -1.98
C ILE A 110 10.90 -0.29 -3.46
N THR A 111 11.51 -1.44 -3.71
CA THR A 111 11.51 -2.03 -5.06
C THR A 111 10.26 -2.88 -5.25
N HIS A 112 9.86 -3.08 -6.51
CA HIS A 112 8.75 -3.98 -6.87
C HIS A 112 8.89 -5.38 -6.24
N GLU A 113 10.10 -5.93 -6.26
CA GLU A 113 10.40 -7.24 -5.66
C GLU A 113 10.20 -7.28 -4.14
N ILE A 114 10.58 -6.22 -3.42
CA ILE A 114 10.36 -6.14 -1.97
C ILE A 114 8.88 -5.98 -1.67
N ALA A 115 8.16 -5.18 -2.45
CA ALA A 115 6.71 -5.01 -2.33
C ALA A 115 5.97 -6.34 -2.53
N ARG A 116 6.33 -7.13 -3.55
CA ARG A 116 5.70 -8.44 -3.82
C ARG A 116 5.88 -9.41 -2.66
N ARG A 117 7.07 -9.39 -2.04
CA ARG A 117 7.38 -10.24 -0.86
C ARG A 117 6.65 -9.77 0.39
N ALA A 118 6.52 -8.46 0.58
CA ALA A 118 5.72 -7.87 1.66
C ALA A 118 4.24 -8.25 1.51
N TRP A 119 3.70 -8.10 0.29
CA TRP A 119 2.34 -8.48 -0.05
C TRP A 119 2.06 -9.96 0.21
N TRP A 120 2.92 -10.86 -0.28
CA TRP A 120 2.81 -12.30 -0.01
C TRP A 120 2.80 -12.62 1.49
N ALA A 121 3.62 -11.90 2.27
CA ALA A 121 3.78 -12.16 3.69
C ALA A 121 2.58 -11.68 4.52
N TYR A 122 1.97 -10.54 4.17
CA TYR A 122 0.85 -9.96 4.91
C TYR A 122 -0.14 -9.20 4.00
N PRO A 123 -1.05 -9.91 3.29
CA PRO A 123 -1.95 -9.30 2.32
C PRO A 123 -3.21 -8.72 2.99
N THR A 124 -3.14 -7.43 3.36
CA THR A 124 -4.28 -6.67 3.92
C THR A 124 -4.57 -5.42 3.10
N THR A 125 -5.78 -4.85 3.24
CA THR A 125 -6.18 -3.60 2.55
C THR A 125 -5.24 -2.45 2.87
N ASP A 126 -4.82 -2.30 4.12
CA ASP A 126 -3.86 -1.27 4.52
C ASP A 126 -2.51 -1.45 3.81
N ILE A 127 -1.97 -2.67 3.79
CA ILE A 127 -0.72 -2.94 3.09
C ILE A 127 -0.87 -2.68 1.59
N ALA A 128 -1.98 -3.10 0.97
CA ALA A 128 -2.23 -2.83 -0.45
C ALA A 128 -2.24 -1.33 -0.74
N ARG A 129 -2.92 -0.52 0.09
CA ARG A 129 -2.92 0.95 -0.04
C ARG A 129 -1.50 1.51 0.05
N HIS A 130 -0.73 1.13 1.08
CA HIS A 130 0.63 1.65 1.25
C HIS A 130 1.61 1.21 0.16
N LEU A 131 1.47 -0.02 -0.35
CA LEU A 131 2.31 -0.48 -1.46
C LEU A 131 1.98 0.25 -2.76
N LEU A 132 0.72 0.60 -3.01
CA LEU A 132 0.28 1.36 -4.20
C LEU A 132 0.69 2.84 -4.20
N GLU A 133 1.19 3.38 -3.09
CA GLU A 133 1.81 4.72 -3.06
C GLU A 133 3.16 4.75 -3.81
N HIS A 134 3.76 3.59 -4.06
CA HIS A 134 5.07 3.50 -4.69
C HIS A 134 4.96 3.36 -6.20
N GLU A 135 5.53 4.31 -6.95
CA GLU A 135 5.58 4.27 -8.42
C GLU A 135 6.15 2.95 -8.97
N ALA A 136 7.17 2.39 -8.29
CA ALA A 136 7.77 1.11 -8.66
C ALA A 136 6.80 -0.07 -8.58
N VAL A 137 5.76 0.02 -7.73
CA VAL A 137 4.71 -0.99 -7.60
C VAL A 137 3.63 -0.77 -8.66
N VAL A 138 3.18 0.48 -8.82
CA VAL A 138 2.18 0.88 -9.82
C VAL A 138 2.62 0.52 -11.24
N ALA A 139 3.90 0.75 -11.56
CA ALA A 139 4.45 0.45 -12.88
C ALA A 139 4.67 -1.06 -13.14
N GLY A 140 4.56 -1.91 -12.13
CA GLY A 140 4.78 -3.36 -12.25
C GLY A 140 3.50 -4.18 -12.13
N GLU A 141 3.62 -5.49 -12.32
CA GLU A 141 2.46 -6.42 -12.36
C GLU A 141 1.65 -6.42 -11.05
N LEU A 142 2.36 -6.33 -9.91
CA LEU A 142 1.76 -6.22 -8.57
C LEU A 142 0.75 -5.07 -8.45
N GLY A 143 0.95 -3.93 -9.12
CA GLY A 143 0.03 -2.80 -9.02
C GLY A 143 -1.41 -3.17 -9.40
N LYS A 144 -1.58 -3.96 -10.46
CA LYS A 144 -2.91 -4.42 -10.92
C LYS A 144 -3.54 -5.38 -9.93
N GLU A 145 -2.77 -6.33 -9.42
CA GLU A 145 -3.22 -7.26 -8.38
C GLU A 145 -3.70 -6.53 -7.13
N LEU A 146 -2.95 -5.52 -6.66
CA LEU A 146 -3.32 -4.72 -5.49
C LEU A 146 -4.57 -3.87 -5.76
N ALA A 147 -4.70 -3.29 -6.94
CA ALA A 147 -5.88 -2.50 -7.32
C ALA A 147 -7.13 -3.39 -7.39
N GLU A 148 -7.03 -4.57 -8.00
CA GLU A 148 -8.11 -5.56 -8.04
C GLU A 148 -8.53 -5.98 -6.63
N TYR A 149 -7.57 -6.28 -5.75
CA TYR A 149 -7.82 -6.58 -4.35
C TYR A 149 -8.56 -5.43 -3.66
N LEU A 150 -8.05 -4.19 -3.74
CA LEU A 150 -8.72 -3.04 -3.12
C LEU A 150 -10.14 -2.86 -3.63
N LEU A 151 -10.41 -3.07 -4.91
CA LEU A 151 -11.75 -2.96 -5.49
C LEU A 151 -12.73 -4.03 -4.99
N GLU A 152 -12.24 -5.24 -4.75
CA GLU A 152 -13.02 -6.33 -4.17
C GLU A 152 -13.45 -6.00 -2.73
N PHE A 153 -12.54 -5.43 -1.94
CA PHE A 153 -12.78 -5.09 -0.53
C PHE A 153 -13.45 -3.72 -0.32
N LEU A 154 -13.39 -2.81 -1.31
CA LEU A 154 -13.95 -1.46 -1.23
C LEU A 154 -15.42 -1.37 -0.78
N PRO A 155 -16.34 -2.30 -1.13
CA PRO A 155 -17.72 -2.27 -0.64
C PRO A 155 -17.84 -2.42 0.88
N PHE A 156 -16.86 -3.09 1.51
CA PHE A 156 -16.81 -3.41 2.94
C PHE A 156 -16.02 -2.38 3.76
N GLU A 157 -15.39 -1.41 3.10
CA GLU A 157 -14.63 -0.37 3.79
C GLU A 157 -15.58 0.56 4.57
N GLU A 158 -15.28 0.73 5.86
CA GLU A 158 -16.10 1.51 6.79
C GLU A 158 -15.58 2.94 6.93
N ARG A 159 -14.26 3.09 6.94
CA ARG A 159 -13.60 4.38 7.14
C ARG A 159 -13.65 5.18 5.85
N GLN A 160 -14.18 6.39 5.91
CA GLN A 160 -14.42 7.20 4.72
C GLN A 160 -13.10 7.59 4.02
N LEU A 161 -12.05 7.92 4.79
CA LEU A 161 -10.70 8.17 4.26
C LEU A 161 -10.13 6.96 3.53
N ASP A 162 -10.31 5.76 4.08
CA ASP A 162 -9.82 4.53 3.46
C ASP A 162 -10.51 4.26 2.11
N ILE A 163 -11.77 4.68 1.95
CA ILE A 163 -12.48 4.69 0.65
C ILE A 163 -11.84 5.71 -0.31
N VAL A 164 -11.57 6.94 0.15
CA VAL A 164 -10.92 8.00 -0.65
C VAL A 164 -9.59 7.50 -1.19
N ASP A 165 -8.72 7.00 -0.29
CA ASP A 165 -7.39 6.54 -0.63
C ASP A 165 -7.44 5.36 -1.60
N SER A 166 -8.32 4.38 -1.35
CA SER A 166 -8.45 3.22 -2.24
C SER A 166 -8.90 3.64 -3.64
N VAL A 167 -9.89 4.54 -3.76
CA VAL A 167 -10.34 5.04 -5.07
C VAL A 167 -9.22 5.82 -5.76
N ARG A 168 -8.55 6.74 -5.05
CA ARG A 168 -7.43 7.52 -5.58
C ARG A 168 -6.32 6.62 -6.10
N LEU A 169 -5.91 5.63 -5.30
CA LEU A 169 -4.80 4.73 -5.61
C LEU A 169 -5.12 3.81 -6.79
N CYS A 170 -6.37 3.33 -6.91
CA CYS A 170 -6.78 2.50 -8.04
C CYS A 170 -6.88 3.28 -9.35
N LEU A 171 -7.03 4.61 -9.32
CA LEU A 171 -7.09 5.45 -10.52
C LEU A 171 -5.72 5.78 -11.12
N GLN A 172 -4.62 5.29 -10.55
CA GLN A 172 -3.29 5.55 -11.06
C GLN A 172 -3.03 4.80 -12.38
N GLY A 173 -2.42 5.47 -13.36
CA GLY A 173 -1.95 4.85 -14.60
C GLY A 173 -3.03 4.03 -15.33
N ASP A 174 -2.70 2.77 -15.65
CA ASP A 174 -3.58 1.79 -16.28
C ASP A 174 -4.02 0.68 -15.31
N LEU A 175 -4.00 0.95 -13.99
CA LEU A 175 -4.36 -0.04 -12.97
C LEU A 175 -5.81 -0.50 -13.07
N VAL A 176 -6.70 0.37 -13.54
CA VAL A 176 -8.11 0.06 -13.79
C VAL A 176 -8.50 0.42 -15.21
N ASP A 177 -9.37 -0.39 -15.81
CA ASP A 177 -9.93 -0.11 -17.12
C ASP A 177 -11.02 0.97 -17.06
N GLU A 178 -11.42 1.47 -18.23
CA GLU A 178 -12.45 2.48 -18.34
C GLU A 178 -13.81 2.02 -17.78
N THR A 179 -14.15 0.74 -17.97
CA THR A 179 -15.38 0.15 -17.44
C THR A 179 -15.44 0.22 -15.91
N THR A 180 -14.37 -0.20 -15.25
CA THR A 180 -14.23 -0.17 -13.79
C THR A 180 -14.27 1.26 -13.28
N ARG A 181 -13.54 2.17 -13.93
CA ARG A 181 -13.55 3.61 -13.62
C ARG A 181 -14.96 4.20 -13.68
N LEU A 182 -15.72 3.92 -14.75
CA LEU A 182 -17.12 4.36 -14.87
C LEU A 182 -18.01 3.74 -13.80
N GLY A 183 -17.75 2.49 -13.40
CA GLY A 183 -18.42 1.81 -12.30
C GLY A 183 -18.20 2.53 -10.96
N LEU A 184 -16.96 2.88 -10.64
CA LEU A 184 -16.62 3.67 -9.45
C LEU A 184 -17.31 5.04 -9.46
N TRP A 185 -17.30 5.73 -10.59
CA TRP A 185 -17.97 7.03 -10.73
C TRP A 185 -19.48 6.94 -10.48
N LYS A 186 -20.15 5.89 -11.01
CA LYS A 186 -21.58 5.67 -10.75
C LYS A 186 -21.88 5.45 -9.26
N ARG A 187 -20.96 4.82 -8.52
CA ARG A 187 -21.09 4.61 -7.06
C ARG A 187 -20.94 5.92 -6.29
N ALA A 188 -20.19 6.90 -6.80
CA ALA A 188 -19.98 8.19 -6.16
C ALA A 188 -21.26 8.98 -5.91
N LYS A 189 -22.28 8.82 -6.77
CA LYS A 189 -23.62 9.40 -6.58
C LYS A 189 -24.29 8.98 -5.26
N ARG A 190 -23.95 7.80 -4.75
CA ARG A 190 -24.49 7.24 -3.50
C ARG A 190 -23.52 7.39 -2.33
N LYS A 191 -22.22 7.25 -2.58
CA LYS A 191 -21.15 7.35 -1.57
C LYS A 191 -20.22 8.49 -1.93
N ASN A 192 -20.34 9.61 -1.22
CA ASN A 192 -19.57 10.83 -1.49
C ASN A 192 -18.04 10.66 -1.50
N PRO A 193 -17.40 9.87 -0.60
CA PRO A 193 -15.93 9.76 -0.59
C PRO A 193 -15.30 9.32 -1.92
N TYR A 194 -16.07 8.65 -2.78
CA TYR A 194 -15.59 8.30 -4.12
C TYR A 194 -15.31 9.57 -4.94
N TYR A 195 -16.15 10.60 -4.88
CA TYR A 195 -15.87 11.88 -5.56
C TYR A 195 -14.56 12.48 -5.08
N VAL A 196 -14.31 12.44 -3.77
CA VAL A 196 -13.07 12.94 -3.17
C VAL A 196 -11.87 12.12 -3.65
N GLY A 197 -11.99 10.80 -3.75
CA GLY A 197 -10.96 9.94 -4.35
C GLY A 197 -10.64 10.29 -5.81
N PHE A 198 -11.66 10.55 -6.63
CA PHE A 198 -11.47 11.03 -8.01
C PHE A 198 -10.79 12.39 -8.08
N MET A 199 -11.09 13.29 -7.14
CA MET A 199 -10.49 14.63 -7.08
C MET A 199 -9.03 14.62 -6.64
N HIS A 200 -8.65 13.71 -5.73
CA HIS A 200 -7.25 13.53 -5.31
C HIS A 200 -6.42 12.74 -6.30
N GLY A 201 -7.05 11.95 -7.18
CA GLY A 201 -6.41 11.27 -8.28
C GLY A 201 -6.09 12.24 -9.44
N ASP A 202 -6.10 11.73 -10.66
CA ASP A 202 -5.98 12.57 -11.86
C ASP A 202 -7.36 13.13 -12.27
N PRO A 203 -7.58 14.45 -12.23
CA PRO A 203 -8.84 15.07 -12.64
C PRO A 203 -9.23 14.79 -14.10
N GLN A 204 -8.29 14.40 -14.96
CA GLN A 204 -8.59 13.99 -16.34
C GLN A 204 -9.41 12.70 -16.39
N LEU A 205 -9.32 11.86 -15.36
CA LEU A 205 -10.03 10.58 -15.24
C LEU A 205 -11.48 10.76 -14.78
N ILE A 206 -11.91 11.98 -14.44
CA ILE A 206 -13.30 12.29 -14.12
C ILE A 206 -14.16 12.09 -15.39
N PRO A 207 -15.09 11.12 -15.41
CA PRO A 207 -15.81 10.76 -16.63
C PRO A 207 -16.79 11.82 -17.14
N ASP A 208 -17.29 12.69 -16.26
CA ASP A 208 -18.27 13.69 -16.65
C ASP A 208 -17.68 14.68 -17.66
N ALA A 209 -18.39 14.91 -18.77
CA ALA A 209 -18.02 15.90 -19.75
C ALA A 209 -18.48 17.29 -19.28
N LYS A 210 -17.52 18.21 -19.13
CA LYS A 210 -17.78 19.65 -18.99
C LYS A 210 -17.09 20.39 -20.13
N THR A 211 -17.61 21.55 -20.48
CA THR A 211 -16.91 22.48 -21.37
C THR A 211 -15.99 23.37 -20.54
N ALA A 212 -14.94 23.90 -21.17
CA ALA A 212 -14.19 24.99 -20.56
C ALA A 212 -15.11 26.19 -20.29
N ASN A 213 -14.71 27.02 -19.34
CA ASN A 213 -15.42 28.27 -19.06
C ASN A 213 -15.36 29.20 -20.29
N GLU A 214 -16.41 29.99 -20.52
CA GLU A 214 -16.49 30.92 -21.64
C GLU A 214 -15.33 31.94 -21.68
N HIS A 215 -14.78 32.29 -20.52
CA HIS A 215 -13.65 33.22 -20.40
C HIS A 215 -12.28 32.56 -20.60
N TYR A 216 -12.21 31.24 -20.74
CA TYR A 216 -10.94 30.52 -20.85
C TYR A 216 -10.06 31.06 -21.99
N THR A 217 -10.61 31.18 -23.20
CA THR A 217 -9.85 31.62 -24.39
C THR A 217 -9.37 33.08 -24.26
N ALA A 218 -10.21 33.96 -23.72
CA ALA A 218 -9.87 35.36 -23.52
C ALA A 218 -8.74 35.52 -22.48
N LEU A 219 -8.86 34.81 -21.35
CA LEU A 219 -7.86 34.85 -20.28
C LEU A 219 -6.58 34.11 -20.65
N GLN A 220 -6.65 33.06 -21.47
CA GLN A 220 -5.46 32.39 -22.00
C GLN A 220 -4.59 33.38 -22.77
N THR A 221 -5.21 34.19 -23.63
CA THR A 221 -4.50 35.22 -24.41
C THR A 221 -3.86 36.27 -23.51
N LEU A 222 -4.56 36.71 -22.46
CA LEU A 222 -4.05 37.68 -21.50
C LEU A 222 -2.89 37.10 -20.67
N CYS A 223 -3.00 35.85 -20.22
CA CYS A 223 -2.00 35.21 -19.37
C CYS A 223 -0.68 34.91 -20.09
N VAL A 224 -0.67 34.79 -21.43
CA VAL A 224 0.58 34.68 -22.21
C VAL A 224 1.50 35.88 -21.95
N SER A 225 0.95 37.07 -21.69
CA SER A 225 1.72 38.28 -21.41
C SER A 225 2.27 38.36 -19.97
N LEU A 226 1.88 37.44 -19.09
CA LEU A 226 2.14 37.52 -17.65
C LEU A 226 3.34 36.68 -17.17
N GLU A 227 4.20 36.18 -18.06
CA GLU A 227 5.46 35.44 -17.80
C GLU A 227 5.52 34.58 -16.51
N ASP A 228 5.42 33.25 -16.66
CA ASP A 228 5.60 32.24 -15.60
C ASP A 228 4.89 32.56 -14.26
N ASN A 229 3.71 33.17 -14.34
CA ASN A 229 2.93 33.53 -13.17
C ASN A 229 2.09 32.33 -12.67
N PRO A 230 2.37 31.80 -11.46
CA PRO A 230 1.68 30.60 -10.96
C PRO A 230 0.19 30.83 -10.71
N TYR A 231 -0.23 32.06 -10.37
CA TYR A 231 -1.63 32.39 -10.18
C TYR A 231 -2.40 32.43 -11.51
N ALA A 232 -1.77 32.94 -12.57
CA ALA A 232 -2.33 32.92 -13.91
C ALA A 232 -2.49 31.47 -14.40
N ALA A 233 -1.48 30.62 -14.18
CA ALA A 233 -1.56 29.19 -14.50
C ALA A 233 -2.69 28.49 -13.74
N GLN A 234 -2.83 28.74 -12.43
CA GLN A 234 -3.89 28.15 -11.62
C GLN A 234 -5.28 28.62 -12.06
N LEU A 235 -5.44 29.90 -12.39
CA LEU A 235 -6.69 30.45 -12.91
C LEU A 235 -7.07 29.80 -14.25
N LEU A 236 -6.12 29.69 -15.18
CA LEU A 236 -6.34 28.99 -16.45
C LEU A 236 -6.70 27.53 -16.23
N GLN A 237 -6.01 26.84 -15.32
CA GLN A 237 -6.31 25.46 -15.00
C GLN A 237 -7.75 25.32 -14.46
N ALA A 238 -8.20 26.21 -13.57
CA ALA A 238 -9.56 26.21 -13.05
C ALA A 238 -10.61 26.46 -14.15
N LEU A 239 -10.31 27.31 -15.13
CA LEU A 239 -11.19 27.64 -16.24
C LEU A 239 -11.16 26.62 -17.39
N SER A 240 -10.14 25.77 -17.44
CA SER A 240 -10.01 24.70 -18.42
C SER A 240 -11.15 23.70 -18.30
N GLN A 241 -11.36 22.88 -19.34
CA GLN A 241 -12.33 21.79 -19.30
C GLN A 241 -12.10 20.87 -18.08
N THR A 242 -10.85 20.47 -17.82
CA THR A 242 -10.50 19.61 -16.69
C THR A 242 -10.75 20.29 -15.35
N GLY A 243 -10.41 21.58 -15.22
CA GLY A 243 -10.68 22.35 -14.01
C GLY A 243 -12.18 22.50 -13.72
N GLN A 244 -12.99 22.73 -14.75
CA GLN A 244 -14.44 22.80 -14.61
C GLN A 244 -15.05 21.45 -14.18
N LYS A 245 -14.52 20.32 -14.68
CA LYS A 245 -14.91 18.98 -14.18
C LYS A 245 -14.58 18.83 -12.70
N TRP A 246 -13.37 19.19 -12.31
CA TRP A 246 -12.90 19.10 -10.92
C TRP A 246 -13.74 19.99 -9.99
N LEU A 247 -13.99 21.24 -10.36
CA LEU A 247 -14.80 22.19 -9.57
C LEU A 247 -16.26 21.73 -9.41
N GLU A 248 -16.87 21.17 -10.45
CA GLU A 248 -18.21 20.59 -10.34
C GLU A 248 -18.20 19.38 -9.40
N THR A 249 -17.18 18.52 -9.50
CA THR A 249 -17.03 17.36 -8.61
C THR A 249 -16.85 17.81 -7.16
N LEU A 250 -16.05 18.85 -6.93
CA LEU A 250 -15.87 19.46 -5.61
C LEU A 250 -17.20 19.98 -5.06
N LYS A 251 -17.97 20.69 -5.89
CA LYS A 251 -19.30 21.16 -5.50
C LYS A 251 -20.21 19.99 -5.14
N GLN A 252 -20.21 18.90 -5.90
CA GLN A 252 -20.98 17.70 -5.58
C GLN A 252 -20.55 17.08 -4.25
N ALA A 253 -19.24 17.04 -3.99
CA ALA A 253 -18.70 16.53 -2.74
C ALA A 253 -19.06 17.40 -1.54
N LEU A 254 -18.91 18.72 -1.65
CA LEU A 254 -19.22 19.67 -0.57
C LEU A 254 -20.73 19.79 -0.26
N ASN A 255 -21.61 19.40 -1.19
CA ASN A 255 -23.05 19.45 -0.94
C ASN A 255 -23.53 18.41 0.09
N LYS A 256 -22.77 17.33 0.31
CA LYS A 256 -23.17 16.22 1.20
C LYS A 256 -21.98 15.63 1.97
N PRO A 257 -21.21 16.43 2.73
CA PRO A 257 -20.05 15.92 3.46
C PRO A 257 -20.50 14.78 4.39
N VAL A 258 -19.76 13.68 4.36
CA VAL A 258 -20.13 12.46 5.11
C VAL A 258 -19.39 12.40 6.44
N ASP A 259 -18.21 13.01 6.51
CA ASP A 259 -17.31 13.01 7.65
C ASP A 259 -16.59 14.38 7.73
N GLN A 260 -16.05 14.75 8.90
CA GLN A 260 -15.23 15.95 9.07
C GLN A 260 -13.79 15.74 8.57
N ASP A 261 -13.33 14.49 8.57
CA ASP A 261 -11.98 14.12 8.15
C ASP A 261 -11.86 14.05 6.60
N VAL A 262 -12.99 14.08 5.86
CA VAL A 262 -13.08 13.96 4.39
C VAL A 262 -13.49 15.24 3.70
#